data_AF-A0A3C0HLQ1-F1
#
_entry.id   AF-A0A3C0HLQ1-F1
#
_cell.length_a   1.000
_cell.length_b   1.000
_cell.length_c   1.000
_cell.angle_alpha   90.00
_cell.angle_beta   90.00
_cell.angle_gamma   90.00
#
_symmetry.space_group_name_H-M   'P 1'
#
loop_
_entity.id
_entity.type
_entity.pdbx_description
1 polymer ?
#
loop_
_entity_poly.entity_id
_entity_poly.type
_entity_poly.pdbx_seq_one_letter_code
_entity_poly.pdbx_strand_id
1 'polypeptide(L)'
;MSAPIRLTRLALASAVALAATQAHASVRLSEAFDGGWFDPAASGRGVVVDFIPNAQRAGGTFFAADFVYDNAGNPFWITLQQDWSEFQNTSTNVPV
;
A
#
# COMPACT_ATOMS: atom_id res chain seq x y z
N MET A 1 7.39 -53.52 2.33
CA MET A 1 5.91 -53.44 2.20
C MET A 1 5.52 -51.99 1.96
N SER A 2 5.29 -51.59 0.70
CA SER A 2 4.83 -50.23 0.37
C SER A 2 3.31 -50.17 0.49
N ALA A 3 2.79 -49.34 1.38
CA ALA A 3 1.36 -49.10 1.48
C ALA A 3 0.89 -48.25 0.29
N PRO A 4 -0.16 -48.65 -0.45
CA PRO A 4 -0.66 -47.85 -1.58
C PRO A 4 -1.29 -46.56 -1.07
N ILE A 5 -0.87 -45.42 -1.63
CA ILE A 5 -1.48 -44.12 -1.36
C ILE A 5 -2.94 -44.18 -1.84
N ARG A 6 -3.89 -44.13 -0.91
CA ARG A 6 -5.32 -44.06 -1.24
C ARG A 6 -5.60 -42.71 -1.91
N LEU A 7 -6.15 -42.75 -3.13
CA LEU A 7 -6.57 -41.57 -3.92
C LEU A 7 -7.35 -40.53 -3.11
N THR A 8 -8.18 -40.99 -2.16
CA THR A 8 -8.95 -40.15 -1.24
C THR A 8 -8.08 -39.24 -0.36
N ARG A 9 -6.89 -39.70 0.06
CA ARG A 9 -5.95 -38.91 0.87
C ARG A 9 -5.27 -37.82 0.05
N LEU A 10 -4.95 -38.11 -1.21
CA LEU A 10 -4.37 -37.13 -2.13
C LEU A 10 -5.39 -36.04 -2.48
N ALA A 11 -6.65 -36.43 -2.72
CA ALA A 11 -7.75 -35.49 -2.95
C ALA A 11 -7.99 -34.58 -1.74
N LEU A 12 -7.97 -35.13 -0.52
CA LEU A 12 -8.11 -34.35 0.70
C LEU A 12 -6.94 -33.38 0.91
N ALA A 13 -5.69 -33.83 0.71
CA ALA A 13 -4.51 -32.98 0.81
C ALA A 13 -4.56 -31.81 -0.19
N SER A 14 -5.03 -32.06 -1.40
CA SER A 14 -5.19 -31.04 -2.45
C SER A 14 -6.29 -30.03 -2.10
N ALA A 15 -7.43 -30.50 -1.60
CA ALA A 15 -8.53 -29.64 -1.17
C ALA A 15 -8.14 -28.75 0.02
N VAL A 16 -7.38 -29.27 0.98
CA VAL A 16 -6.83 -28.49 2.10
C VAL A 16 -5.81 -27.46 1.61
N ALA A 17 -4.93 -27.84 0.68
CA ALA A 17 -3.95 -26.90 0.10
C ALA A 17 -4.62 -25.73 -0.64
N LEU A 18 -5.68 -26.00 -1.42
CA LEU A 18 -6.45 -24.96 -2.11
C LEU A 18 -7.30 -24.10 -1.16
N ALA A 19 -7.86 -24.71 -0.11
CA ALA A 19 -8.63 -23.96 0.90
C ALA A 19 -7.74 -23.10 1.82
N ALA A 20 -6.46 -23.45 1.95
CA ALA A 20 -5.49 -22.70 2.75
C ALA A 20 -4.89 -21.50 2.00
N THR A 21 -4.99 -21.46 0.67
CA THR A 21 -4.50 -20.30 -0.10
C THR A 21 -5.52 -19.18 -0.07
N GLN A 22 -5.26 -18.14 0.72
CA GLN A 22 -5.97 -16.87 0.62
C GLN A 22 -5.31 -16.04 -0.47
N ALA A 23 -6.02 -15.84 -1.60
CA ALA A 23 -5.59 -14.88 -2.61
C ALA A 23 -5.97 -13.47 -2.13
N HIS A 24 -5.01 -12.76 -1.52
CA HIS A 24 -5.17 -11.36 -1.20
C HIS A 24 -4.91 -10.52 -2.45
N ALA A 25 -5.98 -10.07 -3.12
CA ALA A 25 -5.90 -9.14 -4.25
C ALA A 25 -5.75 -7.68 -3.76
N SER A 26 -4.91 -7.45 -2.76
CA SER A 26 -4.59 -6.10 -2.32
C SER A 26 -3.72 -5.42 -3.37
N VAL A 27 -4.07 -4.19 -3.74
CA VAL A 27 -3.20 -3.32 -4.52
C VAL A 27 -1.86 -3.20 -3.79
N ARG A 28 -0.77 -3.57 -4.46
CA ARG A 28 0.59 -3.40 -3.92
C ARG A 28 1.01 -1.95 -4.14
N LEU A 29 1.12 -1.18 -3.06
CA LEU A 29 1.74 0.14 -3.12
C LEU A 29 3.19 0.00 -3.60
N SER A 30 3.60 0.93 -4.45
CA SER A 30 4.92 0.96 -5.10
C SER A 30 5.20 2.38 -5.56
N GLU A 31 6.42 2.62 -6.05
CA GLU A 31 6.82 3.91 -6.62
C GLU A 31 5.95 4.33 -7.83
N ALA A 32 5.11 3.44 -8.38
CA ALA A 32 4.13 3.80 -9.40
C ALA A 32 3.02 4.76 -8.92
N PHE A 33 2.88 4.94 -7.60
CA PHE A 33 1.96 5.90 -7.00
C PHE A 33 2.58 7.29 -6.84
N ASP A 34 3.89 7.42 -7.06
CA ASP A 34 4.60 8.68 -6.89
C ASP A 34 4.08 9.70 -7.89
N GLY A 35 3.86 10.92 -7.41
CA GLY A 35 3.36 11.97 -8.28
C GLY A 35 3.04 13.25 -7.54
N GLY A 36 2.86 14.29 -8.34
CA GLY A 36 2.44 15.59 -7.84
C GLY A 36 1.43 16.19 -8.79
N TRP A 37 0.52 16.96 -8.21
CA TRP A 37 -0.38 17.84 -8.93
C TRP A 37 -0.31 19.23 -8.32
N PHE A 38 -0.43 20.26 -9.16
CA PHE A 38 -0.57 21.62 -8.69
C PHE A 38 -1.55 22.39 -9.57
N ASP A 39 -2.18 23.41 -8.99
CA ASP A 39 -3.10 24.32 -9.67
C ASP A 39 -2.52 25.74 -9.72
N PRO A 40 -2.03 26.19 -10.89
CA PRO A 40 -1.51 27.55 -11.02
C PRO A 40 -2.60 28.62 -10.87
N ALA A 41 -3.88 28.29 -11.08
CA ALA A 41 -4.98 29.23 -10.94
C ALA A 41 -5.46 29.39 -9.49
N ALA A 42 -5.02 28.51 -8.58
CA ALA A 42 -5.38 28.54 -7.17
C ALA A 42 -4.16 28.78 -6.26
N SER A 43 -3.45 29.89 -6.51
CA SER A 43 -2.27 30.30 -5.74
C SER A 43 -1.13 29.27 -5.74
N GLY A 44 -1.08 28.38 -6.73
CA GLY A 44 -0.04 27.35 -6.83
C GLY A 44 -0.17 26.21 -5.82
N ARG A 45 -1.33 26.05 -5.16
CA ARG A 45 -1.57 24.92 -4.25
C ARG A 45 -1.43 23.57 -4.96
N GLY A 46 -1.20 22.51 -4.22
CA GLY A 46 -1.12 21.18 -4.80
C GLY A 46 -0.92 20.07 -3.79
N VAL A 47 -0.80 18.86 -4.33
CA VAL A 47 -0.61 17.64 -3.56
C VAL A 47 0.56 16.86 -4.13
N VAL A 48 1.38 16.29 -3.26
CA VAL A 48 2.41 15.30 -3.62
C VAL A 48 2.17 14.01 -2.87
N VAL A 49 2.45 12.89 -3.53
CA VAL A 49 2.41 11.54 -2.98
C VAL A 49 3.72 10.84 -3.33
N ASP A 50 4.25 10.07 -2.40
CA ASP A 50 5.48 9.29 -2.54
C ASP A 50 5.33 7.96 -1.79
N PHE A 51 5.81 6.87 -2.39
CA PHE A 51 5.95 5.58 -1.73
C PHE A 51 7.41 5.15 -1.69
N ILE A 52 7.97 5.13 -0.49
CA ILE A 52 9.37 4.77 -0.24
C ILE A 52 9.43 3.29 0.16
N PRO A 53 9.92 2.37 -0.70
CA PRO A 53 9.96 0.95 -0.36
C PRO A 53 10.94 0.68 0.78
N ASN A 54 10.61 -0.26 1.66
CA ASN A 54 11.55 -0.76 2.65
C ASN A 54 12.68 -1.59 1.99
N ALA A 55 13.73 -1.89 2.73
CA ALA A 55 14.90 -2.61 2.21
C ALA A 55 14.56 -3.99 1.61
N GLN A 56 13.52 -4.65 2.13
CA GLN A 56 13.05 -5.96 1.70
C GLN A 56 12.04 -5.90 0.55
N ARG A 57 11.59 -4.70 0.15
CA ARG A 57 10.53 -4.44 -0.84
C ARG A 57 9.21 -5.15 -0.54
N ALA A 58 8.96 -5.48 0.72
CA ALA A 58 7.75 -6.13 1.23
C ALA A 58 6.92 -5.12 2.03
N GLY A 59 6.68 -3.95 1.44
CA GLY A 59 6.09 -2.79 2.10
C GLY A 59 6.97 -1.55 1.97
N GLY A 60 6.58 -0.50 2.68
CA GLY A 60 7.24 0.80 2.60
C GLY A 60 6.47 1.89 3.32
N THR A 61 7.00 3.11 3.27
CA THR A 61 6.37 4.29 3.84
C THR A 61 5.61 5.03 2.75
N PHE A 62 4.31 5.18 2.94
CA PHE A 62 3.49 6.09 2.15
C PHE A 62 3.57 7.48 2.76
N PHE A 63 3.92 8.46 1.95
CA PHE A 63 3.93 9.86 2.30
C PHE A 63 3.02 10.64 1.35
N ALA A 64 2.26 11.58 1.89
CA ALA A 64 1.57 12.57 1.09
C ALA A 64 1.58 13.92 1.79
N ALA A 65 1.58 14.98 1.00
CA ALA A 65 1.48 16.33 1.52
C ALA A 65 0.58 17.20 0.63
N ASP A 66 -0.34 17.91 1.25
CA ASP A 66 -1.06 19.03 0.65
C ASP A 66 -0.29 20.31 1.00
N PHE A 67 0.04 21.10 -0.01
CA PHE A 67 0.71 22.38 0.14
C PHE A 67 -0.19 23.50 -0.36
N VAL A 68 -0.50 24.43 0.53
CA VAL A 68 -1.29 25.62 0.26
C VAL A 68 -0.52 26.86 0.67
N TYR A 69 -0.97 28.03 0.20
CA TYR A 69 -0.31 29.30 0.49
C TYR A 69 -1.33 30.29 1.04
N ASP A 70 -0.92 31.10 2.02
CA ASP A 70 -1.72 32.23 2.48
C ASP A 70 -1.68 33.39 1.47
N ASN A 71 -2.40 34.48 1.76
CA ASN A 71 -2.46 35.64 0.87
C ASN A 71 -1.13 36.42 0.77
N ALA A 72 -0.17 36.18 1.66
CA ALA A 72 1.18 36.72 1.60
C ALA A 72 2.16 35.77 0.88
N GLY A 73 1.68 34.59 0.44
CA GLY A 73 2.49 33.56 -0.22
C GLY A 73 3.27 32.67 0.75
N ASN A 74 2.98 32.72 2.06
CA ASN A 74 3.61 31.80 3.01
C ASN A 74 2.99 30.41 2.89
N PRO A 75 3.80 29.36 2.83
CA PRO A 75 3.26 28.02 2.67
C PRO A 75 2.74 27.47 4.00
N PHE A 76 1.66 26.69 3.90
CA PHE A 76 1.13 25.84 4.95
C PHE A 76 0.99 24.42 4.38
N TRP A 77 1.43 23.43 5.17
CA TRP A 77 1.52 22.04 4.73
C TRP A 77 0.70 21.16 5.66
N ILE A 78 -0.07 20.24 5.08
CA ILE A 78 -0.68 19.13 5.80
C ILE A 78 0.01 17.87 5.31
N THR A 79 0.58 17.10 6.22
CA THR A 79 1.33 15.89 5.88
C THR A 79 0.66 14.67 6.46
N LEU A 80 0.64 13.59 5.69
CA LEU A 80 0.23 12.26 6.13
C LEU A 80 1.39 11.31 5.84
N GLN A 81 1.79 10.55 6.85
CA GLN A 81 2.81 9.52 6.70
C GLN A 81 2.36 8.25 7.40
N GLN A 82 2.52 7.12 6.72
CA GLN A 82 2.15 5.83 7.26
C GLN A 82 3.03 4.72 6.69
N ASP A 83 3.46 3.81 7.56
CA ASP A 83 4.10 2.57 7.13
C ASP A 83 3.04 1.53 6.72
N TRP A 84 3.30 0.87 5.60
CA TRP A 84 2.47 -0.17 5.00
C TRP A 84 3.26 -1.47 4.87
N SER A 85 2.66 -2.58 5.28
CA SER A 85 3.18 -3.92 5.00
C SER A 85 2.71 -4.43 3.63
N GLU A 86 3.41 -5.44 3.10
CA GLU A 86 2.94 -6.15 1.92
C GLU A 86 1.55 -6.74 2.17
N PHE A 87 0.65 -6.50 1.22
CA PHE A 87 -0.76 -6.88 1.25
C PHE A 87 -1.68 -6.14 2.22
N GLN A 88 -1.18 -5.15 2.96
CA GLN A 88 -2.05 -4.25 3.71
C GLN A 88 -2.88 -3.40 2.75
N ASN A 89 -4.20 -3.32 2.99
CA ASN A 89 -5.13 -2.49 2.22
C ASN A 89 -5.83 -1.43 3.07
N THR A 90 -5.59 -1.43 4.39
CA THR A 90 -6.24 -0.54 5.36
C THR A 90 -5.23 -0.17 6.44
N SER A 91 -5.17 1.11 6.80
CA SER A 91 -4.50 1.58 8.01
C SER A 91 -5.47 2.41 8.83
N THR A 92 -5.42 2.27 10.15
CA THR A 92 -6.27 3.01 11.10
C THR A 92 -5.39 3.86 12.00
N ASN A 93 -5.92 4.99 12.47
CA ASN A 93 -5.20 5.94 13.35
C ASN A 93 -3.97 6.58 12.69
N VAL A 94 -4.06 6.95 11.41
CA VAL A 94 -2.98 7.67 10.70
C VAL A 94 -2.87 9.10 11.27
N PRO A 95 -1.72 9.51 11.82
CA PRO A 95 -1.51 10.87 12.30
C PRO A 95 -1.48 11.89 11.15
N VAL A 96 -1.94 13.11 11.43
CA VAL A 96 -1.97 14.28 10.53
C VAL A 96 -1.43 15.50 11.25
#